data_AF-A0A367FTV3-F1
#
_entry.id   AF-A0A367FTV3-F1
#
_cell.length_a   1.000
_cell.length_b   1.000
_cell.length_c   1.000
_cell.angle_alpha   90.00
_cell.angle_beta   90.00
_cell.angle_gamma   90.00
#
_symmetry.space_group_name_H-M   'P 1'
#
loop_
_entity.id
_entity.type
_entity.pdbx_description
1 polymer ?
#
loop_
_entity_poly.entity_id
_entity_poly.type
_entity_poly.pdbx_seq_one_letter_code
_entity_poly.pdbx_strand_id
1 'polypeptide(L)'
;MTGQDIGEAQGAVRALLDAVLARTGNTSEQWIALRVLASRGPMESAQAFADFMAGQPQLALDVADAAELLKGLQARGLVTEDSPRLTPAGEALNAELAEAVGPTTTTLYSAIDPADLATARNVLMQVIERANHLREEL
;
A
#
# COMPACT_ATOMS: atom_id res chain seq x y z
N MET A 1 9.98 -8.89 -20.36
CA MET A 1 9.87 -8.28 -19.04
C MET A 1 11.25 -7.87 -18.55
N THR A 2 11.48 -6.58 -18.45
CA THR A 2 12.66 -5.93 -17.89
C THR A 2 12.28 -5.17 -16.61
N GLY A 3 13.27 -4.63 -15.88
CA GLY A 3 12.97 -3.73 -14.76
C GLY A 3 12.17 -2.50 -15.16
N GLN A 4 12.35 -2.00 -16.38
CA GLN A 4 11.57 -0.88 -16.93
C GLN A 4 10.10 -1.27 -17.11
N ASP A 5 9.82 -2.44 -17.69
CA ASP A 5 8.44 -2.93 -17.88
C ASP A 5 7.68 -3.01 -16.53
N ILE A 6 8.38 -3.47 -15.48
CA ILE A 6 7.81 -3.55 -14.11
C ILE A 6 7.56 -2.15 -13.54
N GLY A 7 8.51 -1.23 -13.71
CA GLY A 7 8.38 0.15 -13.24
C GLY A 7 7.24 0.89 -13.91
N GLU A 8 7.10 0.77 -15.23
CA GLU A 8 6.00 1.36 -16.00
C GLU A 8 4.64 0.78 -15.58
N ALA A 9 4.55 -0.54 -15.40
CA ALA A 9 3.34 -1.20 -14.91
C ALA A 9 2.96 -0.72 -13.50
N GLN A 10 3.93 -0.64 -12.57
CA GLN A 10 3.70 -0.11 -11.23
C GLN A 10 3.23 1.34 -11.27
N GLY A 11 3.88 2.19 -12.07
CA GLY A 11 3.51 3.59 -12.26
C GLY A 11 2.09 3.76 -12.80
N ALA A 12 1.70 2.98 -13.80
CA ALA A 12 0.35 3.02 -14.36
C ALA A 12 -0.72 2.58 -13.35
N VAL A 13 -0.48 1.48 -12.62
CA VAL A 13 -1.39 1.01 -11.56
C VAL A 13 -1.50 2.02 -10.43
N ARG A 14 -0.38 2.65 -10.05
CA ARG A 14 -0.33 3.69 -9.02
C ARG A 14 -1.12 4.93 -9.43
N ALA A 15 -0.91 5.44 -10.64
CA ALA A 15 -1.65 6.59 -11.16
C ALA A 15 -3.16 6.35 -11.21
N LEU A 16 -3.58 5.13 -11.57
CA LEU A 16 -4.99 4.73 -11.53
C LEU A 16 -5.55 4.73 -10.10
N LEU A 17 -4.79 4.18 -9.14
CA LEU A 17 -5.17 4.17 -7.72
C LEU A 17 -5.31 5.60 -7.18
N ASP A 18 -4.33 6.47 -7.46
CA ASP A 18 -4.34 7.87 -7.04
C ASP A 18 -5.56 8.61 -7.62
N ALA A 19 -5.91 8.38 -8.88
CA ALA A 19 -7.07 8.99 -9.51
C ALA A 19 -8.40 8.55 -8.87
N VAL A 20 -8.51 7.28 -8.45
CA VAL A 20 -9.70 6.78 -7.76
C VAL A 20 -9.81 7.39 -6.36
N LEU A 21 -8.72 7.39 -5.59
CA LEU A 21 -8.71 7.88 -4.21
C LEU A 21 -8.85 9.41 -4.11
N ALA A 22 -8.33 10.16 -5.09
CA ALA A 22 -8.53 11.61 -5.14
C ALA A 22 -10.01 12.00 -5.15
N ARG A 23 -10.89 11.16 -5.73
CA ARG A 23 -12.34 11.38 -5.74
C ARG A 23 -13.00 11.19 -4.37
N THR A 24 -12.34 10.51 -3.45
CA THR A 24 -12.80 10.35 -2.06
C THR A 24 -12.10 11.32 -1.10
N GLY A 25 -11.22 12.20 -1.61
CA GLY A 25 -10.45 13.13 -0.79
C GLY A 25 -9.34 12.46 0.04
N ASN A 26 -8.93 11.24 -0.33
CA ASN A 26 -7.84 10.51 0.35
C ASN A 26 -6.68 10.23 -0.61
N THR A 27 -5.52 9.91 -0.06
CA THR A 27 -4.32 9.55 -0.84
C THR A 27 -4.05 8.04 -0.82
N SER A 28 -3.21 7.56 -1.74
CA SER A 28 -2.79 6.15 -1.73
C SER A 28 -2.00 5.78 -0.48
N GLU A 29 -1.20 6.70 0.07
CA GLU A 29 -0.45 6.49 1.31
C GLU A 29 -1.40 6.30 2.48
N GLN A 30 -2.45 7.13 2.59
CA GLN A 30 -3.49 6.97 3.61
C GLN A 30 -4.22 5.63 3.45
N TRP A 31 -4.60 5.29 2.22
CA TRP A 31 -5.26 4.01 1.92
C TRP A 31 -4.39 2.81 2.30
N ILE A 32 -3.11 2.84 1.92
CA ILE A 32 -2.16 1.76 2.22
C ILE A 32 -1.93 1.66 3.73
N ALA A 33 -1.78 2.78 4.44
CA ALA A 33 -1.65 2.80 5.89
C ALA A 33 -2.87 2.16 6.59
N LEU A 34 -4.08 2.54 6.19
CA LEU A 34 -5.31 1.97 6.75
C LEU A 34 -5.38 0.46 6.46
N ARG A 35 -5.07 0.03 5.24
CA ARG A 35 -5.09 -1.38 4.83
C ARG A 35 -4.03 -2.21 5.54
N VAL A 36 -2.84 -1.65 5.79
CA VAL A 36 -1.78 -2.27 6.59
C VAL A 36 -2.26 -2.51 8.01
N LEU A 37 -2.82 -1.50 8.67
CA LEU A 37 -3.35 -1.62 10.03
C LEU A 37 -4.55 -2.59 10.10
N ALA A 38 -5.43 -2.59 9.10
CA ALA A 38 -6.54 -3.54 9.02
C ALA A 38 -6.08 -4.99 8.90
N SER A 39 -5.02 -5.26 8.11
CA SER A 39 -4.54 -6.61 7.81
C SER A 39 -3.58 -7.18 8.85
N ARG A 40 -2.74 -6.33 9.45
CA ARG A 40 -1.74 -6.75 10.45
C ARG A 40 -2.23 -6.64 11.88
N GLY A 41 -3.27 -5.85 12.13
CA GLY A 41 -3.71 -5.50 13.47
C GLY A 41 -2.87 -4.38 14.09
N PRO A 42 -2.96 -4.20 15.42
CA PRO A 42 -2.27 -3.13 16.14
C PRO A 42 -0.75 -3.21 15.98
N MET A 43 -0.11 -2.07 15.75
CA MET A 43 1.34 -1.93 15.79
C MET A 43 1.82 -1.72 17.23
N GLU A 44 3.03 -2.19 17.54
CA GLU A 44 3.64 -2.09 18.88
C GLU A 44 3.85 -0.63 19.31
N SER A 45 4.14 0.26 18.38
CA SER A 45 4.34 1.69 18.63
C SER A 45 4.18 2.52 17.35
N ALA A 46 4.07 3.84 17.51
CA ALA A 46 4.14 4.79 16.40
C ALA A 46 5.47 4.68 15.61
N GLN A 47 6.59 4.43 16.29
CA GLN A 47 7.88 4.25 15.64
C GLN A 47 7.90 2.98 14.79
N ALA A 48 7.38 1.86 15.32
CA ALA A 48 7.29 0.61 14.57
C ALA A 48 6.41 0.75 13.30
N PHE A 49 5.35 1.56 13.37
CA PHE A 49 4.56 1.91 12.18
C PHE A 49 5.39 2.72 11.17
N ALA A 50 6.09 3.77 11.62
CA ALA A 50 6.89 4.61 10.75
C ALA A 50 8.02 3.83 10.05
N ASP A 51 8.76 3.01 10.80
CA ASP A 51 9.82 2.14 10.28
C ASP A 51 9.28 1.14 9.26
N PHE A 52 8.11 0.54 9.54
CA PHE A 52 7.47 -0.39 8.63
C PHE A 52 7.05 0.27 7.30
N MET A 53 6.49 1.48 7.36
CA MET A 53 6.07 2.22 6.17
C MET A 53 7.26 2.73 5.37
N ALA A 54 8.30 3.25 6.02
CA ALA A 54 9.55 3.68 5.37
C ALA A 54 10.33 2.51 4.76
N GLY A 55 10.21 1.31 5.35
CA GLY A 55 10.80 0.08 4.82
C GLY A 55 10.15 -0.46 3.53
N GLN A 56 9.11 0.20 3.00
CA GLN A 56 8.44 -0.17 1.76
C GLN A 56 8.88 0.74 0.61
N PRO A 57 9.84 0.31 -0.24
CA PRO A 57 10.46 1.19 -1.23
C PRO A 57 9.47 1.80 -2.23
N GLN A 58 8.39 1.08 -2.53
CA GLN A 58 7.35 1.51 -3.46
C GLN A 58 6.50 2.69 -2.94
N LEU A 59 6.58 3.01 -1.64
CA LEU A 59 5.88 4.16 -1.06
C LEU A 59 6.71 5.44 -1.14
N ALA A 60 8.04 5.32 -1.32
CA ALA A 60 8.97 6.44 -1.33
C ALA A 60 8.80 7.38 -0.12
N LEU A 61 8.51 6.80 1.05
CA LEU A 61 8.41 7.53 2.32
C LEU A 61 9.70 7.33 3.12
N ASP A 62 10.20 8.38 3.74
CA ASP A 62 11.13 8.23 4.85
C ASP A 62 10.39 8.06 6.19
N VAL A 63 11.13 7.87 7.28
CA VAL A 63 10.57 7.68 8.62
C VAL A 63 9.79 8.92 9.10
N ALA A 64 10.24 10.12 8.73
CA ALA A 64 9.58 11.36 9.13
C ALA A 64 8.25 11.54 8.37
N ASP A 65 8.24 11.28 7.07
CA ASP A 65 7.04 11.30 6.23
C ASP A 65 6.00 10.27 6.73
N ALA A 66 6.46 9.06 7.08
CA ALA A 66 5.59 8.02 7.63
C ALA A 66 5.02 8.38 9.01
N ALA A 67 5.82 9.02 9.86
CA ALA A 67 5.35 9.52 11.16
C ALA A 67 4.33 10.66 11.00
N GLU A 68 4.52 11.56 10.04
CA GLU A 68 3.57 12.63 9.75
C GLU A 68 2.25 12.09 9.17
N LEU A 69 2.33 11.08 8.29
CA LEU A 69 1.16 10.36 7.81
C LEU A 69 0.36 9.77 8.98
N LEU A 70 1.03 9.11 9.93
CA LEU A 70 0.38 8.54 11.11
C LEU A 70 -0.31 9.62 11.96
N LYS A 71 0.37 10.73 12.25
CA LYS A 71 -0.20 11.86 12.99
C LYS A 71 -1.43 12.43 12.29
N GLY A 72 -1.40 12.57 10.96
CA GLY A 72 -2.56 13.00 10.18
C GLY A 72 -3.77 12.07 10.32
N LEU A 73 -3.54 10.75 10.34
CA LEU A 73 -4.60 9.76 10.58
C LEU A 73 -5.13 9.80 12.02
N GLN A 74 -4.25 10.00 13.01
CA GLN A 74 -4.60 10.13 14.43
C GLN A 74 -5.41 11.41 14.69
N ALA A 75 -5.00 12.54 14.11
CA ALA A 75 -5.72 13.80 14.21
C ALA A 75 -7.14 13.73 13.62
N ARG A 76 -7.35 12.86 12.62
CA ARG A 76 -8.67 12.55 12.04
C ARG A 76 -9.47 11.53 12.87
N GLY A 77 -8.91 11.00 13.96
CA GLY A 77 -9.54 9.96 14.79
C GLY A 77 -9.66 8.60 14.11
N LEU A 78 -8.89 8.33 13.06
CA LEU A 78 -8.94 7.07 12.30
C LEU A 78 -8.03 5.99 12.90
N VAL A 79 -6.98 6.42 13.61
CA VAL A 79 -5.98 5.56 14.23
C VAL A 79 -5.74 6.02 15.66
N THR A 80 -5.48 5.10 16.59
CA THR A 80 -5.16 5.44 17.98
C THR A 80 -3.71 5.92 18.17
N GLU A 81 -3.43 6.62 19.26
CA GLU A 81 -2.14 7.29 19.50
C GLU A 81 -0.98 6.34 19.84
N ASP A 82 -1.05 5.62 20.96
CA ASP A 82 0.12 4.91 21.51
C ASP A 82 0.45 3.58 20.80
N SER A 83 -0.59 2.78 20.53
CA SER A 83 -0.49 1.53 19.77
C SER A 83 -1.37 1.68 18.54
N PRO A 84 -0.81 2.10 17.39
CA PRO A 84 -1.58 2.37 16.19
C PRO A 84 -2.44 1.18 15.79
N ARG A 85 -3.75 1.35 15.88
CA ARG A 85 -4.78 0.44 15.36
C ARG A 85 -5.90 1.27 14.77
N LEU A 86 -6.66 0.71 13.85
CA LEU A 86 -7.85 1.37 13.35
C LEU A 86 -8.86 1.58 14.50
N THR A 87 -9.45 2.76 14.52
CA THR A 87 -10.69 3.02 15.27
C THR A 87 -11.87 2.50 14.46
N PRO A 88 -13.10 2.45 15.02
CA PRO A 88 -14.29 2.14 14.21
C PRO A 88 -14.47 3.08 13.01
N ALA A 89 -14.08 4.35 13.14
CA ALA A 89 -14.10 5.31 12.02
C ALA A 89 -13.02 4.98 10.98
N GLY A 90 -11.83 4.55 11.41
CA GLY A 90 -10.78 4.06 10.53
C GLY A 90 -11.17 2.80 9.76
N GLU A 91 -11.84 1.85 10.43
CA GLU A 91 -12.37 0.63 9.78
C GLU A 91 -13.45 0.95 8.75
N ALA A 92 -14.38 1.85 9.08
CA ALA A 92 -15.43 2.28 8.17
C ALA A 92 -14.84 2.96 6.92
N LEU A 93 -13.89 3.89 7.09
CA LEU A 93 -13.21 4.52 5.96
C LEU A 93 -12.41 3.50 5.14
N ASN A 94 -11.73 2.55 5.79
CA ASN A 94 -11.01 1.50 5.08
C ASN A 94 -11.96 0.65 4.21
N ALA A 95 -13.16 0.33 4.71
CA ALA A 95 -14.17 -0.38 3.93
C ALA A 95 -14.68 0.46 2.75
N GLU A 96 -14.99 1.74 2.98
CA GLU A 96 -15.44 2.67 1.92
C GLU A 96 -14.40 2.80 0.80
N LEU A 97 -13.12 2.96 1.15
CA LEU A 97 -12.04 3.05 0.17
C LEU A 97 -11.83 1.71 -0.57
N ALA A 98 -12.03 0.57 0.09
CA ALA A 98 -12.01 -0.73 -0.57
C ALA A 98 -13.11 -0.84 -1.63
N GLU A 99 -14.33 -0.40 -1.31
CA GLU A 99 -15.46 -0.38 -2.24
C GLU A 99 -15.23 0.59 -3.40
N ALA A 100 -14.57 1.73 -3.17
CA ALA A 100 -14.23 2.68 -4.22
C ALA A 100 -13.16 2.12 -5.20
N VAL A 101 -12.14 1.42 -4.67
CA VAL A 101 -11.02 0.90 -5.47
C VAL A 101 -11.37 -0.42 -6.17
N GLY A 102 -12.14 -1.29 -5.52
CA GLY A 102 -12.45 -2.65 -5.95
C GLY A 102 -12.91 -2.76 -7.41
N PRO A 103 -13.96 -2.05 -7.84
CA PRO A 103 -14.49 -2.16 -9.21
C PRO A 103 -13.46 -1.82 -10.29
N THR A 104 -12.64 -0.79 -10.07
CA THR A 104 -11.58 -0.39 -10.99
C THR A 104 -10.49 -1.45 -11.06
N THR A 105 -10.06 -2.00 -9.91
CA THR A 105 -9.09 -3.11 -9.86
C THR A 105 -9.63 -4.37 -10.55
N THR A 106 -10.89 -4.74 -10.31
CA THR A 106 -11.53 -5.88 -11.00
C THR A 106 -11.54 -5.69 -12.50
N THR A 107 -11.94 -4.49 -12.97
CA THR A 107 -11.99 -4.18 -14.40
C THR A 107 -10.60 -4.28 -15.04
N LEU A 108 -9.58 -3.70 -14.39
CA LEU A 108 -8.19 -3.72 -14.87
C LEU A 108 -7.69 -5.14 -15.18
N TYR A 109 -8.01 -6.11 -14.33
CA TYR A 109 -7.51 -7.49 -14.47
C TYR A 109 -8.48 -8.44 -15.19
N SER A 110 -9.77 -8.09 -15.32
CA SER A 110 -10.81 -8.99 -15.85
C SER A 110 -10.59 -9.47 -17.29
N ALA A 111 -9.83 -8.73 -18.09
CA ALA A 111 -9.53 -9.07 -19.48
C ALA A 111 -8.25 -9.93 -19.64
N ILE A 112 -7.53 -10.23 -18.56
CA ILE A 112 -6.28 -10.99 -18.58
C ILE A 112 -6.57 -12.43 -18.16
N ASP A 113 -5.99 -13.39 -18.86
CA ASP A 113 -6.12 -14.82 -18.52
C ASP A 113 -5.62 -15.06 -17.07
N PRO A 114 -6.40 -15.74 -16.21
CA PRO A 114 -5.96 -16.10 -14.86
C PRO A 114 -4.63 -16.88 -14.81
N ALA A 115 -4.33 -17.71 -15.81
CA ALA A 115 -3.07 -18.43 -15.89
C ALA A 115 -1.88 -17.49 -16.18
N ASP A 116 -2.09 -16.46 -16.99
CA ASP A 116 -1.10 -15.43 -17.24
C ASP A 116 -0.86 -14.57 -15.99
N LEU A 117 -1.91 -14.22 -15.25
CA LEU A 117 -1.79 -13.51 -13.96
C LEU A 117 -1.01 -14.33 -12.93
N ALA A 118 -1.31 -15.63 -12.82
CA ALA A 118 -0.58 -16.53 -11.93
C ALA A 118 0.91 -16.64 -12.33
N THR A 119 1.18 -16.72 -13.63
CA THR A 119 2.54 -16.77 -14.18
C THR A 119 3.29 -15.47 -13.89
N ALA A 120 2.68 -14.31 -14.17
CA ALA A 120 3.25 -13.00 -13.87
C ALA A 120 3.56 -12.85 -12.37
N ARG A 121 2.63 -13.26 -11.49
CA ARG A 121 2.86 -13.25 -10.03
C ARG A 121 4.07 -14.09 -9.64
N ASN A 122 4.21 -15.29 -10.16
CA ASN A 122 5.34 -16.17 -9.85
C ASN A 122 6.67 -15.58 -10.31
N VAL A 123 6.71 -14.95 -11.49
CA VAL A 123 7.91 -14.28 -11.99
C VAL A 123 8.25 -13.06 -11.13
N LEU A 124 7.27 -12.21 -10.78
CA LEU A 124 7.49 -11.04 -9.93
C LEU A 124 8.02 -11.42 -8.55
N MET A 125 7.49 -12.48 -7.92
CA MET A 125 8.00 -12.97 -6.64
C MET A 125 9.46 -13.41 -6.71
N GLN A 126 9.84 -14.15 -7.77
CA GLN A 126 11.24 -14.55 -7.98
C GLN A 126 12.16 -13.35 -8.22
N VAL A 127 11.69 -12.32 -8.94
CA VAL A 127 12.46 -11.09 -9.16
C VAL A 127 12.69 -10.36 -7.84
N ILE A 128 11.64 -10.22 -7.00
CA ILE A 128 11.74 -9.59 -5.68
C ILE A 128 12.76 -10.33 -4.80
N GLU A 129 12.66 -11.65 -4.71
CA GLU A 129 13.56 -12.48 -3.91
C GLU A 129 15.03 -12.33 -4.35
N ARG A 130 15.29 -12.49 -5.65
CA ARG A 130 16.66 -12.36 -6.21
C ARG A 130 17.22 -10.96 -6.05
N ALA A 131 16.40 -9.93 -6.26
CA ALA A 131 16.84 -8.54 -6.12
C ALA A 131 17.23 -8.22 -4.66
N ASN A 132 16.46 -8.70 -3.68
CA ASN A 132 16.80 -8.53 -2.27
C ASN A 132 18.09 -9.25 -1.90
N HIS A 133 18.25 -10.51 -2.33
CA HIS A 133 19.47 -11.29 -2.09
C HIS A 133 20.70 -10.60 -2.67
N LEU A 134 20.67 -10.20 -3.95
CA LEU A 134 21.79 -9.51 -4.59
C LEU A 134 22.14 -8.18 -3.91
N ARG A 135 21.15 -7.46 -3.39
CA ARG A 135 21.38 -6.21 -2.64
C ARG A 135 22.12 -6.45 -1.33
N GLU A 136 21.94 -7.59 -0.68
CA GLU A 136 22.66 -7.95 0.55
C GLU A 136 24.13 -8.31 0.30
N GLU A 137 24.48 -8.65 -0.95
CA GLU A 137 25.85 -8.97 -1.37
C GLU A 137 26.68 -7.73 -1.78
N LEU A 138 26.05 -6.56 -1.92
CA LEU A 138 26.69 -5.28 -2.27
C LEU A 138 27.17 -4.52 -1.03
#